data_AF-A0A1M6KH12-F1
#
_entry.id   AF-A0A1M6KH12-F1
#
_cell.length_a   1.000
_cell.length_b   1.000
_cell.length_c   1.000
_cell.angle_alpha   90.00
_cell.angle_beta   90.00
_cell.angle_gamma   90.00
#
_symmetry.space_group_name_H-M   'P 1'
#
loop_
_entity.id
_entity.type
_entity.pdbx_description
1 polymer ?
#
loop_
_entity_poly.entity_id
_entity_poly.type
_entity_poly.pdbx_seq_one_letter_code
_entity_poly.pdbx_strand_id
1 'polypeptide(L)' 'MPRKSESYNDLVNKLKAIIEKMEAGSLGLEDSMKLYEEGIMLTNKLYAMLKDSEAKIKILKGDSIEELEQ' A
#
# COMPACT_ATOMS: atom_id res chain seq x y z
N MET A 1 -15.05 -17.47 11.34
CA MET A 1 -13.62 -17.27 11.65
C MET A 1 -13.27 -15.82 11.34
N PRO A 2 -12.63 -15.04 12.23
CA PRO A 2 -12.28 -13.66 11.95
C PRO A 2 -11.23 -13.63 10.83
N ARG A 3 -11.49 -12.85 9.76
CA ARG A 3 -10.54 -12.66 8.67
C ARG A 3 -9.29 -11.99 9.25
N LYS A 4 -8.14 -12.65 9.14
CA LYS A 4 -6.84 -12.07 9.52
C LYS A 4 -6.62 -10.84 8.63
N SER A 5 -6.58 -9.64 9.21
CA SER A 5 -6.25 -8.43 8.45
C SER A 5 -4.78 -8.49 8.08
N GLU A 6 -4.46 -8.17 6.83
CA GLU A 6 -3.08 -8.09 6.35
C GLU A 6 -2.37 -6.92 7.03
N SER A 7 -1.14 -7.14 7.52
CA SER A 7 -0.33 -6.05 8.08
C SER A 7 0.35 -5.23 6.98
N TYR A 8 0.84 -4.04 7.32
CA TYR A 8 1.62 -3.21 6.40
C TYR A 8 2.82 -3.98 5.82
N ASN A 9 3.56 -4.68 6.67
CA ASN A 9 4.71 -5.48 6.24
C ASN A 9 4.31 -6.63 5.31
N ASP A 10 3.17 -7.27 5.56
CA ASP A 10 2.67 -8.32 4.66
C ASP A 10 2.39 -7.76 3.27
N LEU A 11 1.73 -6.59 3.18
CA LEU A 11 1.41 -5.93 1.92
C LEU A 11 2.66 -5.44 1.18
N VAL A 12 3.66 -4.92 1.90
CA VAL A 12 4.96 -4.54 1.31
C VAL A 12 5.66 -5.76 0.73
N ASN A 13 5.67 -6.90 1.44
CA ASN A 13 6.29 -8.12 0.94
C ASN A 13 5.57 -8.66 -0.31
N LYS A 14 4.25 -8.55 -0.38
CA LYS A 14 3.49 -8.89 -1.58
C LYS A 14 3.86 -7.98 -2.76
N LEU A 15 3.95 -6.67 -2.54
CA LEU A 15 4.34 -5.73 -3.58
C LEU A 15 5.75 -6.02 -4.10
N LYS A 16 6.70 -6.33 -3.22
CA LYS A 16 8.06 -6.74 -3.62
C LYS A 16 8.05 -7.99 -4.49
N ALA A 17 7.27 -9.01 -4.11
CA ALA A 17 7.15 -10.24 -4.90
C ALA A 17 6.52 -9.98 -6.29
N ILE A 18 5.63 -9.00 -6.42
CA ILE A 18 5.10 -8.56 -7.73
C ILE A 18 6.21 -7.93 -8.56
N ILE A 19 6.98 -6.99 -7.97
CA ILE A 19 8.09 -6.32 -8.65
C ILE A 19 9.13 -7.34 -9.13
N GLU A 20 9.54 -8.28 -8.27
CA GLU A 20 10.48 -9.35 -8.63
C GLU A 20 10.00 -10.17 -9.83
N LYS A 21 8.69 -10.50 -9.88
CA LYS A 21 8.10 -11.22 -11.03
C LYS A 21 8.11 -10.38 -12.30
N MET A 22 7.84 -9.07 -12.20
CA MET A 22 7.88 -8.16 -13.34
C MET A 22 9.30 -7.96 -13.87
N GLU A 23 10.28 -7.87 -12.98
CA GLU A 23 11.71 -7.72 -13.32
C GLU A 23 12.33 -8.98 -13.91
N ALA A 24 11.79 -10.18 -13.60
CA ALA A 24 12.25 -11.44 -14.17
C ALA A 24 12.07 -11.51 -15.71
N GLY A 25 11.23 -10.67 -16.30
CA GLY A 25 11.18 -10.45 -17.75
C GLY A 25 10.59 -11.58 -18.59
N SER A 26 10.07 -12.64 -17.97
CA SER A 26 9.49 -13.82 -18.65
C SER A 26 7.96 -13.77 -18.78
N LEU A 27 7.34 -12.61 -18.57
CA LEU A 27 5.89 -12.45 -18.54
C LEU A 27 5.33 -12.06 -19.90
N GLY A 28 4.17 -12.63 -20.25
CA GLY A 28 3.37 -12.11 -21.35
C GLY A 28 2.74 -10.75 -21.02
N LEU A 29 2.25 -10.05 -22.05
CA LEU A 29 1.60 -8.75 -21.90
C LEU A 29 0.41 -8.79 -20.93
N GLU A 30 -0.46 -9.79 -21.07
CA GLU A 30 -1.65 -9.92 -20.21
C GLU A 30 -1.27 -10.14 -18.73
N ASP A 31 -0.27 -10.97 -18.46
CA ASP A 31 0.20 -11.21 -17.08
C ASP A 31 0.91 -9.99 -16.50
N SER A 32 1.66 -9.26 -17.34
CA SER A 32 2.29 -8.00 -16.95
C SER A 32 1.25 -6.94 -16.56
N MET A 33 0.15 -6.85 -17.31
CA MET A 33 -0.97 -5.96 -17.02
C MET A 33 -1.66 -6.33 -15.70
N LYS A 34 -1.92 -7.62 -15.45
CA LYS A 34 -2.54 -8.09 -14.19
C LYS A 34 -1.67 -7.77 -12.97
N LEU A 35 -0.36 -8.05 -13.05
CA LEU A 35 0.58 -7.74 -11.97
C LEU A 35 0.71 -6.25 -11.72
N TYR A 36 0.67 -5.44 -12.79
CA TYR A 36 0.67 -3.99 -12.66
C TYR A 36 -0.59 -3.49 -11.93
N GLU A 37 -1.77 -3.94 -12.32
CA GLU A 37 -3.03 -3.60 -11.64
C GLU A 37 -3.00 -4.01 -10.16
N GLU A 38 -2.55 -5.22 -9.85
CA GLU A 38 -2.39 -5.69 -8.48
C GLU A 38 -1.40 -4.83 -7.69
N GLY A 39 -0.27 -4.45 -8.30
CA GLY A 39 0.73 -3.56 -7.72
C GLY A 39 0.16 -2.18 -7.37
N ILE A 40 -0.65 -1.59 -8.26
CA ILE A 40 -1.33 -0.32 -8.01
C ILE A 40 -2.32 -0.45 -6.84
N MET A 41 -3.11 -1.53 -6.81
CA MET A 41 -4.04 -1.78 -5.71
C MET A 41 -3.33 -1.91 -4.35
N LEU A 42 -2.22 -2.65 -4.30
CA LEU A 42 -1.41 -2.78 -3.08
C LEU A 42 -0.80 -1.45 -2.66
N THR A 43 -0.28 -0.69 -3.61
CA THR A 43 0.31 0.64 -3.36
C THR A 43 -0.72 1.59 -2.76
N ASN A 44 -1.94 1.63 -3.30
CA ASN A 44 -3.03 2.46 -2.75
C ASN A 44 -3.42 2.05 -1.32
N LYS A 45 -3.46 0.74 -1.02
CA LYS A 45 -3.71 0.26 0.35
C LYS A 45 -2.60 0.68 1.32
N LEU A 46 -1.34 0.55 0.91
CA LEU A 46 -0.19 0.96 1.73
C LEU A 46 -0.25 2.46 2.05
N TYR A 47 -0.55 3.31 1.06
CA TYR A 47 -0.74 4.75 1.29
C TYR A 47 -1.88 5.06 2.25
N ALA A 48 -3.02 4.37 2.12
CA ALA A 48 -4.13 4.54 3.05
C ALA A 48 -3.73 4.20 4.49
N MET A 49 -3.03 3.08 4.71
CA MET A 49 -2.54 2.70 6.04
C MET A 49 -1.56 3.71 6.64
N LEU A 50 -0.69 4.28 5.81
CA LEU A 50 0.24 5.34 6.25
C LEU A 50 -0.52 6.61 6.62
N LYS A 51 -1.48 7.04 5.79
CA LYS A 51 -2.31 8.22 6.04
C LYS A 51 -3.10 8.08 7.35
N ASP A 52 -3.70 6.91 7.58
CA ASP A 52 -4.41 6.62 8.83
C ASP A 52 -3.49 6.66 10.04
N SER A 53 -2.25 6.17 9.89
CA SER A 53 -1.24 6.19 10.95
C SER A 53 -0.76 7.61 11.23
N GLU A 54 -0.54 8.41 10.20
CA GLU A 54 -0.16 9.82 10.30
C GLU A 54 -1.27 10.63 10.98
N ALA A 55 -2.54 10.40 10.61
CA ALA A 55 -3.68 11.06 11.25
C ALA A 55 -3.75 10.76 12.75
N LYS A 56 -3.51 9.51 13.15
CA LYS A 56 -3.44 9.14 14.59
C LYS A 56 -2.29 9.85 15.31
N ILE A 57 -1.12 9.95 14.68
CA ILE A 57 0.02 10.67 15.26
C ILE A 57 -0.30 12.15 15.42
N LYS A 58 -0.93 12.80 14.43
CA LYS A 58 -1.34 14.22 14.52
C LYS A 58 -2.30 14.47 15.69
N ILE A 59 -3.32 13.62 15.84
CA ILE A 59 -4.25 13.67 16.98
C ILE A 59 -3.48 13.55 18.31
N LEU A 60 -2.54 12.62 18.42
CA LEU A 60 -1.75 12.42 19.64
C LEU A 60 -0.79 13.57 19.95
N LYS A 61 -0.29 14.27 18.93
CA LYS A 61 0.57 15.45 19.09
C LYS A 61 -0.16 16.70 19.54
N GLY A 62 -1.49 16.71 19.52
CA GLY A 62 -2.29 17.90 19.83
C GLY A 62 -2.27 18.95 18.72
N ASP A 63 -1.80 18.57 17.53
CA ASP A 63 -1.91 19.40 16.33
C ASP A 63 -3.38 19.37 15.90
N SER A 64 -4.16 20.33 16.40
CA SER A 64 -5.53 20.59 15.95
C SER A 64 -5.53 20.81 14.43
N ILE A 65 -6.56 20.31 13.76
CA ILE A 65 -6.70 20.18 12.30
C ILE A 65 -6.89 21.56 11.62
N GLU A 66 -5.96 22.50 11.78
CA GLU A 66 -6.07 23.88 11.28
C GLU A 66 -5.01 24.29 10.24
N GLU A 67 -4.01 23.45 9.94
CA GLU A 67 -2.87 23.88 9.11
C GLU A 67 -2.75 23.26 7.70
N LEU A 68 -3.79 22.62 7.15
CA LEU A 68 -3.70 22.06 5.78
C LEU A 68 -4.71 22.63 4.77
N GLU A 69 -5.25 23.82 5.01
CA GLU A 69 -6.01 24.61 4.01
C GLU A 69 -5.25 25.85 3.50
N GLN A 70 -3.92 25.80 3.41
CA GLN A 70 -3.15 26.80 2.66
C GLN A 70 -2.28 26.16 1.57
#